data_AF-A0A920A1C5-F1
#
_entry.id   AF-A0A920A1C5-F1
#
_cell.length_a   1.000
_cell.length_b   1.000
_cell.length_c   1.000
_cell.angle_alpha   90.00
_cell.angle_beta   90.00
_cell.angle_gamma   90.00
#
_symmetry.space_group_name_H-M   'P 1'
#
loop_
_entity.id
_entity.type
_entity.pdbx_description
1 polymer ?
#
loop_
_entity_poly.entity_id
_entity_poly.type
_entity_poly.pdbx_seq_one_letter_code
_entity_poly.pdbx_strand_id
1 'polypeptide(L)' 'MAQFKENTEYIGSPCVKICKYKKDFMDGNVCIGCFREQFEITNWVKMSNSEKQLVIEDTIERKKEFLKNHV' A
#
# COMPACT_ATOMS: atom_id res chain seq x y z
N MET A 1 -34.80 -7.28 15.03
CA MET A 1 -33.82 -8.16 15.70
C MET A 1 -32.62 -8.31 14.78
N ALA A 2 -31.42 -8.18 15.36
CA ALA A 2 -30.09 -8.39 14.77
C ALA A 2 -29.68 -7.52 13.56
N GLN A 3 -29.15 -6.33 13.84
CA GLN A 3 -28.22 -5.67 12.94
C GLN A 3 -26.90 -6.48 12.97
N PHE A 4 -26.60 -7.19 11.89
CA PHE A 4 -25.29 -7.83 11.70
C PHE A 4 -24.26 -6.73 11.51
N LYS A 5 -23.66 -6.29 12.62
CA LYS A 5 -22.54 -5.37 12.61
C LYS A 5 -21.29 -6.19 12.26
N GLU A 6 -21.07 -6.35 10.97
CA GLU A 6 -19.84 -6.96 10.46
C GLU A 6 -18.68 -6.05 10.88
N ASN A 7 -17.95 -6.45 11.92
CA ASN A 7 -16.71 -5.81 12.36
C ASN A 7 -15.62 -6.15 11.33
N THR A 8 -15.75 -5.64 10.11
CA THR A 8 -14.63 -5.59 9.18
C THR A 8 -13.76 -4.43 9.64
N GLU A 9 -12.67 -4.70 10.36
CA GLU A 9 -11.73 -3.65 10.76
C GLU A 9 -11.36 -2.79 9.54
N TYR A 10 -11.68 -1.51 9.59
CA TYR A 10 -11.45 -0.62 8.46
C TYR A 10 -9.94 -0.38 8.32
N ILE A 11 -9.35 -0.84 7.21
CA ILE A 11 -7.95 -0.60 6.91
C ILE A 11 -7.82 0.70 6.14
N GLY A 12 -7.27 1.71 6.82
CA GLY A 12 -6.98 3.02 6.24
C GLY A 12 -5.90 2.96 5.17
N SER A 13 -5.94 3.89 4.22
CA SER A 13 -4.91 3.97 3.17
C SER A 13 -3.55 4.38 3.76
N PRO A 14 -2.44 3.70 3.40
CA PRO A 14 -1.08 4.07 3.84
C PRO A 14 -0.54 5.32 3.11
N CYS A 15 -1.40 6.10 2.46
CA CYS A 15 -1.01 7.25 1.64
C CYS A 15 -0.54 8.43 2.51
N VAL A 16 0.71 8.84 2.33
CA VAL A 16 1.29 10.03 2.98
C VAL A 16 1.05 11.33 2.19
N LYS A 17 0.12 11.33 1.22
CA LYS A 17 -0.19 12.45 0.31
C LYS A 17 1.00 12.98 -0.50
N ILE A 18 2.07 12.20 -0.62
CA ILE A 18 3.22 12.47 -1.47
C ILE A 18 3.30 11.35 -2.51
N CYS A 19 3.13 11.70 -3.78
CA CYS A 19 3.23 10.77 -4.90
C CYS A 19 4.51 11.08 -5.69
N LYS A 20 5.50 10.20 -5.57
CA LYS A 20 6.79 10.33 -6.24
C LYS A 20 7.28 8.95 -6.64
N TYR A 21 7.93 8.86 -7.79
CA TYR A 21 8.47 7.62 -8.35
C TYR A 21 9.97 7.79 -8.61
N LYS A 22 10.73 6.71 -8.44
CA LYS A 22 12.14 6.62 -8.86
C LYS A 22 12.25 5.55 -9.94
N LYS A 23 12.81 5.90 -11.10
CA LYS A 23 12.98 4.97 -12.23
C LYS A 23 13.80 3.74 -11.86
N ASP A 24 14.80 3.92 -11.01
CA ASP A 24 15.73 2.84 -10.63
C ASP A 24 15.18 1.93 -9.52
N PHE A 25 13.95 2.17 -9.04
CA PHE A 25 13.32 1.38 -7.99
C PHE A 25 12.04 0.71 -8.51
N MET A 26 12.03 -0.62 -8.53
CA MET A 26 10.90 -1.46 -8.97
C MET A 26 10.30 -0.97 -10.30
N ASP A 27 11.16 -0.82 -11.32
CA ASP A 27 10.83 -0.37 -12.68
C ASP A 27 10.11 0.99 -12.74
N GLY A 28 10.18 1.80 -11.68
CA GLY A 28 9.46 3.05 -11.57
C GLY A 28 7.97 2.92 -11.31
N ASN A 29 7.48 1.73 -10.98
CA ASN A 29 6.05 1.46 -10.77
C ASN A 29 5.60 1.61 -9.31
N VAL A 30 6.54 1.79 -8.38
CA VAL A 30 6.25 1.93 -6.95
C VAL A 30 6.44 3.37 -6.50
N CYS A 31 5.41 3.88 -5.80
CA CYS A 31 5.45 5.21 -5.21
C CYS A 31 6.39 5.21 -3.99
N ILE A 32 7.49 5.95 -4.02
CA ILE A 32 8.47 6.00 -2.91
C ILE A 32 7.98 6.78 -1.67
N GLY A 33 6.76 7.34 -1.71
CA GLY A 33 6.12 7.98 -0.56
C GLY A 33 5.35 6.98 0.31
N CYS A 34 4.50 6.15 -0.33
CA CYS A 34 3.65 5.18 0.36
C CYS A 34 3.99 3.72 0.07
N PHE A 35 5.00 3.47 -0.78
CA PHE A 35 5.51 2.16 -1.22
C PHE A 35 4.47 1.21 -1.84
N ARG A 36 3.33 1.77 -2.26
CA ARG A 36 2.34 1.05 -3.06
C ARG A 36 2.69 1.12 -4.54
N GLU A 37 2.36 0.05 -5.25
CA GLU A 37 2.38 -0.01 -6.70
C GLU A 37 1.18 0.76 -7.29
N GLN A 38 1.30 1.20 -8.55
CA GLN A 38 0.22 1.90 -9.26
C GLN A 38 -1.12 1.12 -9.23
N PHE A 39 -1.07 -0.20 -9.46
CA PHE A 39 -2.26 -1.05 -9.43
C PHE A 39 -2.95 -1.01 -8.06
N GLU A 40 -2.19 -1.14 -6.97
CA GLU A 40 -2.70 -1.11 -5.60
C GLU A 40 -3.31 0.25 -5.24
N ILE A 41 -2.71 1.34 -5.73
CA ILE A 41 -3.24 2.71 -5.55
C ILE A 41 -4.61 2.82 -6.23
N THR A 42 -4.74 2.38 -7.48
CA THR A 42 -5.98 2.48 -8.25
C THR A 42 -7.10 1.59 -7.70
N ASN A 43 -6.76 0.41 -7.20
CA ASN A 43 -7.73 -0.59 -6.76
C ASN A 43 -7.99 -0.60 -5.25
N TRP A 44 -7.30 0.24 -4.48
CA TRP A 44 -7.41 0.28 -3.01
C TRP A 44 -8.85 0.28 -2.48
N VAL A 45 -9.73 1.07 -3.09
CA VAL A 45 -11.14 1.17 -2.66
C VAL A 45 -11.97 -0.08 -2.96
N LYS A 46 -11.54 -0.89 -3.94
CA LYS A 46 -12.19 -2.14 -4.36
C LYS A 46 -11.63 -3.37 -3.63
N MET A 47 -10.44 -3.26 -3.05
CA MET A 47 -9.78 -4.34 -2.32
C MET A 47 -10.52 -4.68 -1.01
N SER A 48 -10.63 -5.97 -0.76
CA SER A 48 -11.01 -6.57 0.52
C SER A 48 -9.99 -6.23 1.61
N ASN A 49 -10.37 -6.41 2.87
CA ASN A 49 -9.45 -6.17 3.98
C ASN A 49 -8.22 -7.09 3.95
N SER A 50 -8.38 -8.37 3.57
CA SER A 50 -7.25 -9.28 3.42
C SER A 50 -6.27 -8.82 2.34
N GLU A 51 -6.78 -8.36 1.18
CA GLU A 51 -5.93 -7.80 0.12
C GLU A 51 -5.22 -6.52 0.60
N LYS A 52 -5.91 -5.66 1.34
CA LYS A 52 -5.32 -4.44 1.90
C LYS A 52 -4.22 -4.74 2.92
N GLN A 53 -4.36 -5.81 3.72
CA GLN A 53 -3.30 -6.24 4.65
C GLN A 53 -2.05 -6.67 3.88
N LEU A 54 -2.21 -7.51 2.86
CA LEU A 54 -1.09 -7.95 2.01
C LEU A 54 -0.38 -6.76 1.35
N VAL A 55 -1.13 -5.81 0.80
CA VAL A 55 -0.56 -4.57 0.23
C VAL A 55 0.23 -3.79 1.29
N ILE A 56 -0.26 -3.68 2.52
CA ILE A 56 0.47 -2.99 3.59
C ILE A 56 1.77 -3.74 3.93
N GLU A 57 1.75 -5.06 4.04
CA GLU A 57 2.95 -5.87 4.27
C GLU A 57 3.98 -5.68 3.16
N ASP A 58 3.54 -5.71 1.90
CA ASP A 58 4.39 -5.44 0.73
C ASP A 58 5.00 -4.03 0.79
N THR A 59 4.22 -3.02 1.18
CA THR A 59 4.73 -1.64 1.29
C THR A 59 5.85 -1.53 2.33
N ILE A 60 5.77 -2.29 3.42
CA ILE A 60 6.80 -2.32 4.46
C ILE A 60 8.08 -2.95 3.91
N GLU A 61 7.98 -4.06 3.18
CA GLU A 61 9.15 -4.72 2.62
C GLU A 61 9.82 -3.89 1.53
N ARG A 62 9.03 -3.34 0.60
CA ARG A 62 9.52 -2.40 -0.43
C ARG A 62 10.20 -1.18 0.19
N LYS A 63 9.67 -0.66 1.31
CA LYS A 63 10.31 0.43 2.06
C LYS A 63 11.66 0.02 2.63
N LYS A 64 11.78 -1.17 3.22
CA LYS A 64 13.08 -1.67 3.71
C LYS A 64 14.09 -1.82 2.58
N GLU A 65 13.67 -2.41 1.46
CA GLU A 65 14.52 -2.57 0.27
C GLU A 65 14.99 -1.22 -0.26
N PHE A 66 14.07 -0.26 -0.38
CA PHE A 66 14.41 1.10 -0.79
C PHE A 66 15.47 1.73 0.12
N LEU A 67 15.32 1.59 1.45
CA LEU A 67 16.27 2.14 2.40
C LEU A 67 17.63 1.44 2.34
N LYS A 68 17.68 0.11 2.20
CA LYS A 68 18.95 -0.64 2.07
C LYS A 68 19.80 -0.16 0.87
N ASN A 69 19.15 0.20 -0.23
CA ASN A 69 19.82 0.64 -1.46
C ASN A 69 20.18 2.14 -1.47
N HIS A 70 19.87 2.89 -0.40
CA HIS A 70 20.11 4.34 -0.30
C HIS A 70 20.90 4.74 0.97
N VAL A 71 21.52 3.76 1.64
CA VAL A 71 22.50 3.98 2.72
C VAL A 71 23.91 3.95 2.15
#